data_AF-A0A022QU83-F1
#
_entry.id   AF-A0A022QU83-F1
#
_cell.length_a   1.000
_cell.length_b   1.000
_cell.length_c   1.000
_cell.angle_alpha   90.00
_cell.angle_beta   90.00
_cell.angle_gamma   90.00
#
_symmetry.space_group_name_H-M   'P 1'
#
loop_
_entity.id
_entity.type
_entity.pdbx_description
1 polymer ?
#
loop_
_entity_poly.entity_id
_entity_poly.type
_entity_poly.pdbx_seq_one_letter_code
_entity_poly.pdbx_strand_id
1 'polypeptide(L)'
;MAASSSAPTAPQSLRTNSPSLFLKQSKSFQLRFPSSFSSSRFQLRVECSSTAAAAAAERYSDEAAAVDEEMDKIRRLQNGSDVRGVALDGEKGRMVDLTPPAVEAIAESFGEWVAGELEKESGAAAAAVRVSLGRDPRISGPILSAAVFAGLGRAGCEIFIMGLEIYLAIYIANFDPISPIFTLCGRMTASHLPYTRNGLKFFTKKGGLTSPQVEEICDRAARKYANRLAKVSTALRVLPKKVDFMSAYAKHLRNIIKQRVNHPLHYDTPLQGFQIIVNAGNGSGGFFTWDVLDKLGADPFGSLHLNPDGMFPNHIPNPEDKIAMSMTQSAVLQNNADLGIVFDTDVDRSGV
;
A
#
# COMPACT_ATOMS: atom_id res chain seq x y z
N MET A 1 57.17 11.21 10.07
CA MET A 1 56.58 12.45 10.61
C MET A 1 55.17 12.54 10.04
N ALA A 2 54.05 12.65 10.74
CA ALA A 2 53.71 12.48 12.15
C ALA A 2 52.27 11.93 12.14
N ALA A 3 51.99 10.95 12.99
CA ALA A 3 50.63 10.48 13.26
C ALA A 3 49.95 11.46 14.23
N SER A 4 48.68 11.81 14.00
CA SER A 4 47.85 12.49 14.99
C SER A 4 46.54 11.73 15.17
N SER A 5 46.55 10.89 16.20
CA SER A 5 45.41 10.24 16.83
C SER A 5 44.56 11.27 17.59
N SER A 6 43.26 11.32 17.33
CA SER A 6 42.29 11.96 18.23
C SER A 6 41.28 10.90 18.70
N ALA A 7 41.40 10.54 19.98
CA ALA A 7 40.48 9.66 20.68
C ALA A 7 39.17 10.40 21.02
N PRO A 8 38.02 9.70 21.11
CA PRO A 8 36.73 10.33 21.38
C PRO A 8 36.54 10.59 22.89
N THR A 9 36.13 11.81 23.21
CA THR A 9 35.68 12.26 24.53
C THR A 9 34.38 11.57 24.96
N ALA A 10 34.38 10.98 26.16
CA ALA A 10 33.22 10.36 26.80
C ALA A 10 32.13 11.38 27.17
N PRO A 11 30.83 11.03 27.10
CA PRO A 11 29.76 11.93 27.51
C PRO A 11 29.62 11.97 29.04
N GLN A 12 29.59 13.19 29.59
CA GLN A 12 29.28 13.47 30.98
C GLN A 12 27.82 13.08 31.29
N SER A 13 27.63 12.44 32.45
CA SER A 13 26.34 12.02 32.97
C SER A 13 25.47 13.21 33.37
N LEU A 14 24.40 13.44 32.61
CA LEU A 14 23.32 14.35 32.99
C LEU A 14 22.52 13.72 34.15
N ARG A 15 22.71 14.26 35.36
CA ARG A 15 21.88 13.99 36.53
C ARG A 15 20.45 14.46 36.25
N THR A 16 19.51 13.53 36.21
CA THR A 16 18.07 13.84 36.19
C THR A 16 17.62 14.19 37.61
N ASN A 17 17.31 15.46 37.84
CA ASN A 17 16.58 15.90 39.03
C ASN A 17 15.10 15.54 38.84
N SER A 18 14.66 14.45 39.48
CA SER A 18 13.25 14.09 39.62
C SER A 18 12.63 14.87 40.79
N PRO A 19 11.61 15.72 40.59
CA PRO A 19 10.84 16.24 41.71
C PRO A 19 9.82 15.18 42.15
N SER A 20 10.01 14.67 43.36
CA SER A 20 9.08 13.79 44.08
C SER A 20 7.73 14.50 44.30
N LEU A 21 6.69 14.04 43.62
CA LEU A 21 5.31 14.42 43.92
C LEU A 21 4.88 13.75 45.24
N PHE A 22 4.85 14.55 46.30
CA PHE A 22 4.24 14.19 47.58
C PHE A 22 2.74 13.91 47.38
N LEU A 23 2.34 12.66 47.58
CA LEU A 23 0.94 12.27 47.78
C LEU A 23 0.47 12.89 49.12
N LYS A 24 -0.35 13.94 49.06
CA LYS A 24 -1.11 14.40 50.23
C LYS A 24 -2.16 13.34 50.56
N GLN A 25 -2.01 12.73 51.74
CA GLN A 25 -3.05 11.93 52.39
C GLN A 25 -4.35 12.75 52.47
N SER A 26 -5.44 12.22 51.93
CA SER A 26 -6.77 12.80 52.17
C SER A 26 -7.17 12.49 53.61
N LYS A 27 -7.54 13.54 54.36
CA LYS A 27 -8.15 13.41 55.68
C LYS A 27 -9.53 12.80 55.51
N SER A 28 -9.78 11.68 56.17
CA SER A 28 -11.11 11.10 56.33
C SER A 28 -11.96 12.04 57.20
N PHE A 29 -12.98 12.66 56.59
CA PHE A 29 -14.02 13.36 57.32
C PHE A 29 -15.08 12.34 57.75
N GLN A 30 -15.09 11.97 59.03
CA GLN A 30 -16.23 11.30 59.66
C GLN A 30 -17.28 12.35 60.02
N LEU A 31 -18.40 12.37 59.29
CA LEU A 31 -19.61 13.09 59.69
C LEU A 31 -20.47 12.15 60.54
N ARG A 32 -20.65 12.49 61.82
CA ARG A 32 -21.66 11.89 62.70
C ARG A 32 -23.04 12.43 62.31
N PHE A 33 -23.98 11.54 61.99
CA PHE A 33 -25.39 11.90 61.82
C PHE A 33 -26.10 11.93 63.18
N PRO A 34 -26.88 12.98 63.51
CA PRO A 34 -27.90 12.87 64.54
C PRO A 34 -29.10 12.09 63.99
N SER A 35 -29.50 11.06 64.73
CA SER A 35 -30.68 10.25 64.46
C SER A 35 -31.94 11.05 64.77
N SER A 36 -32.71 11.37 63.73
CA SER A 36 -34.17 11.58 63.65
C SER A 36 -34.54 12.81 62.82
N PHE A 37 -34.79 12.62 61.53
CA PHE A 37 -35.53 13.60 60.73
C PHE A 37 -36.52 12.87 59.80
N SER A 38 -37.74 13.38 59.83
CA SER A 38 -38.93 12.94 59.10
C SER A 38 -38.67 12.83 57.59
N SER A 39 -39.17 11.76 56.97
CA SER A 39 -39.07 11.52 55.53
C SER A 39 -40.04 12.41 54.75
N SER A 40 -39.64 13.64 54.43
CA SER A 40 -40.19 14.35 53.28
C SER A 40 -39.37 13.97 52.05
N ARG A 41 -39.96 13.15 51.17
CA ARG A 41 -39.40 12.89 49.83
C ARG A 41 -39.41 14.20 49.05
N PHE A 42 -38.27 14.90 49.00
CA PHE A 42 -38.04 15.88 47.94
C PHE A 42 -37.79 15.11 46.65
N GLN A 43 -38.82 14.98 45.81
CA GLN A 43 -38.65 14.61 44.42
C GLN A 43 -38.01 15.80 43.70
N LEU A 44 -36.70 15.72 43.44
CA LEU A 44 -36.07 16.60 42.47
C LEU A 44 -36.55 16.15 41.08
N ARG A 45 -37.59 16.82 40.57
CA ARG A 45 -38.08 16.58 39.22
C ARG A 45 -37.11 17.27 38.25
N VAL A 46 -36.23 16.50 37.64
CA VAL A 46 -35.46 16.98 36.47
C VAL A 46 -36.44 16.99 35.30
N GLU A 47 -37.12 18.11 35.10
CA GLU A 47 -37.87 18.35 33.86
C GLU A 47 -36.86 18.64 32.76
N CYS A 48 -36.43 17.58 32.05
CA CYS A 48 -35.78 17.74 30.76
C CYS A 48 -36.85 18.32 29.82
N SER A 49 -36.72 19.59 29.45
CA SER A 49 -37.62 20.19 28.47
C SER A 49 -37.60 19.35 27.19
N SER A 50 -38.76 19.03 26.63
CA SER A 50 -38.89 18.27 25.38
C SER A 50 -38.07 18.87 24.23
N THR A 51 -37.84 20.18 24.26
CA THR A 51 -36.97 20.92 23.34
C THR A 51 -35.49 20.60 23.49
N ALA A 52 -34.99 20.40 24.73
CA ALA A 52 -33.60 19.98 24.96
C ALA A 52 -33.35 18.52 24.54
N ALA A 53 -34.33 17.64 24.76
CA ALA A 53 -34.27 16.26 24.29
C ALA A 53 -34.36 16.17 22.76
N ALA A 54 -35.25 16.96 22.13
CA ALA A 54 -35.35 17.05 20.68
C ALA A 54 -34.09 17.64 20.05
N ALA A 55 -33.54 18.73 20.60
CA ALA A 55 -32.29 19.33 20.12
C ALA A 55 -31.06 18.44 20.35
N ALA A 56 -31.07 17.56 21.36
CA ALA A 56 -30.04 16.55 21.56
C ALA A 56 -30.19 15.38 20.57
N ALA A 57 -31.43 14.97 20.27
CA ALA A 57 -31.70 13.95 19.27
C ALA A 57 -31.37 14.44 17.84
N GLU A 58 -31.68 15.69 17.51
CA GLU A 58 -31.31 16.33 16.24
C GLU A 58 -29.78 16.45 16.11
N ARG A 59 -29.08 16.90 17.17
CA ARG A 59 -27.62 16.92 17.17
C ARG A 59 -27.01 15.54 17.01
N TYR A 60 -27.57 14.52 17.65
CA TYR A 60 -27.12 13.14 17.51
C TYR A 60 -27.38 12.61 16.09
N SER A 61 -28.51 12.95 15.46
CA SER A 61 -28.78 12.58 14.07
C SER A 61 -27.86 13.29 13.08
N ASP A 62 -27.53 14.55 13.32
CA ASP A 62 -26.59 15.32 12.47
C ASP A 62 -25.17 14.77 12.60
N GLU A 63 -24.72 14.44 13.83
CA GLU A 63 -23.42 13.80 14.06
C GLU A 63 -23.34 12.40 13.43
N ALA A 64 -24.41 11.60 13.53
CA ALA A 64 -24.48 10.29 12.89
C ALA A 64 -24.45 10.40 11.36
N ALA A 65 -25.19 11.35 10.78
CA ALA A 65 -25.18 11.59 9.34
C ALA A 65 -23.81 12.06 8.83
N ALA A 66 -23.11 12.92 9.59
CA ALA A 66 -21.76 13.34 9.26
C ALA A 66 -20.74 12.18 9.32
N VAL A 67 -20.87 11.30 10.30
CA VAL A 67 -20.04 10.08 10.41
C VAL A 67 -20.27 9.16 9.22
N ASP A 68 -21.54 8.94 8.83
CA ASP A 68 -21.89 8.13 7.66
C ASP A 68 -21.31 8.73 6.37
N GLU A 69 -21.36 10.06 6.19
CA GLU A 69 -20.75 10.73 5.04
C GLU A 69 -19.21 10.52 4.99
N GLU A 70 -18.52 10.60 6.13
CA GLU A 70 -17.08 10.31 6.19
C GLU A 70 -16.77 8.83 5.92
N MET A 71 -17.62 7.91 6.37
CA MET A 71 -17.48 6.48 6.09
C MET A 71 -17.63 6.19 4.60
N ASP A 72 -18.58 6.84 3.94
CA ASP A 72 -18.86 6.67 2.52
C ASP A 72 -17.69 7.10 1.62
N LYS A 73 -16.85 8.06 2.07
CA LYS A 73 -15.63 8.43 1.33
C LYS A 73 -14.70 7.24 1.12
N ILE A 74 -14.55 6.38 2.13
CA ILE A 74 -13.72 5.17 2.02
C ILE A 74 -14.41 4.10 1.19
N ARG A 75 -15.70 3.87 1.42
CA ARG A 75 -16.46 2.85 0.69
C ARG A 75 -16.46 3.09 -0.82
N ARG A 76 -16.58 4.36 -1.25
CA ARG A 76 -16.55 4.74 -2.67
C ARG A 76 -15.21 4.48 -3.37
N LEU A 77 -14.13 4.32 -2.62
CA LEU A 77 -12.83 3.97 -3.19
C LEU A 77 -12.74 2.50 -3.61
N GLN A 78 -13.65 1.63 -3.12
CA GLN A 78 -13.70 0.25 -3.57
C GLN A 78 -14.07 0.17 -5.06
N ASN A 79 -13.31 -0.60 -5.81
CA ASN A 79 -13.55 -0.89 -7.22
C ASN A 79 -13.34 -2.39 -7.45
N GLY A 80 -14.41 -3.17 -7.25
CA GLY A 80 -14.35 -4.63 -7.29
C GLY A 80 -13.40 -5.19 -6.24
N SER A 81 -12.38 -5.94 -6.69
CA SER A 81 -11.32 -6.51 -5.87
C SER A 81 -10.15 -5.55 -5.57
N ASP A 82 -10.26 -4.27 -5.98
CA ASP A 82 -9.23 -3.26 -5.79
C ASP A 82 -9.79 -2.06 -5.02
N VAL A 83 -8.89 -1.17 -4.60
CA VAL A 83 -9.18 0.21 -4.22
C VAL A 83 -8.61 1.13 -5.29
N ARG A 84 -9.39 2.09 -5.78
CA ARG A 84 -8.94 3.08 -6.78
C ARG A 84 -9.52 4.45 -6.49
N GLY A 85 -8.73 5.49 -6.73
CA GLY A 85 -9.18 6.87 -6.61
C GLY A 85 -8.25 7.87 -7.29
N VAL A 86 -8.63 9.14 -7.23
CA VAL A 86 -7.83 10.30 -7.60
C VAL A 86 -6.89 10.62 -6.45
N ALA A 87 -5.60 10.50 -6.70
CA ALA A 87 -4.54 10.76 -5.74
C ALA A 87 -3.94 12.17 -5.87
N LEU A 88 -4.15 12.83 -7.02
CA LEU A 88 -3.61 14.16 -7.33
C LEU A 88 -4.62 14.98 -8.12
N ASP A 89 -4.58 16.29 -7.91
CA ASP A 89 -5.34 17.24 -8.71
C ASP A 89 -4.91 17.20 -10.19
N GLY A 90 -5.86 17.44 -11.09
CA GLY A 90 -5.61 17.48 -12.54
C GLY A 90 -6.71 16.87 -13.40
N GLU A 91 -7.61 16.08 -12.82
CA GLU A 91 -8.79 15.56 -13.52
C GLU A 91 -9.97 16.54 -13.44
N LYS A 92 -10.47 17.00 -14.59
CA LYS A 92 -11.65 17.88 -14.64
C LYS A 92 -12.85 17.19 -13.99
N GLY A 93 -13.44 17.85 -13.00
CA GLY A 93 -14.66 17.39 -12.33
C GLY A 93 -14.45 16.25 -11.33
N ARG A 94 -13.20 15.93 -10.96
CA ARG A 94 -12.91 14.97 -9.89
C ARG A 94 -11.96 15.58 -8.87
N MET A 95 -12.34 15.49 -7.60
CA MET A 95 -11.50 15.90 -6.48
C MET A 95 -10.63 14.73 -6.03
N VAL A 96 -9.52 15.04 -5.36
CA VAL A 96 -8.68 14.03 -4.69
C VAL A 96 -9.51 13.32 -3.61
N ASP A 97 -9.65 12.00 -3.75
CA ASP A 97 -10.38 11.13 -2.83
C ASP A 97 -9.48 10.02 -2.25
N LEU A 98 -8.43 9.61 -2.95
CA LEU A 98 -7.41 8.68 -2.46
C LEU A 98 -6.32 9.44 -1.70
N THR A 99 -6.69 9.89 -0.50
CA THR A 99 -5.81 10.67 0.37
C THR A 99 -4.89 9.78 1.20
N PRO A 100 -3.75 10.29 1.71
CA PRO A 100 -2.93 9.55 2.67
C PRO A 100 -3.76 9.08 3.87
N PRO A 101 -4.74 9.88 4.37
CA PRO A 101 -5.62 9.39 5.41
C PRO A 101 -6.48 8.17 5.11
N ALA A 102 -7.05 8.14 3.91
CA ALA A 102 -7.81 6.99 3.46
C ALA A 102 -6.91 5.75 3.33
N VAL A 103 -5.75 5.91 2.73
CA VAL A 103 -4.79 4.83 2.49
C VAL A 103 -4.26 4.22 3.79
N GLU A 104 -3.98 5.03 4.82
CA GLU A 104 -3.56 4.50 6.13
C GLU A 104 -4.66 3.63 6.76
N ALA A 105 -5.91 4.10 6.76
CA ALA A 105 -7.04 3.37 7.36
C ALA A 105 -7.33 2.05 6.62
N ILE A 106 -7.22 2.06 5.29
CA ILE A 106 -7.35 0.87 4.45
C ILE A 106 -6.21 -0.10 4.73
N ALA A 107 -4.96 0.37 4.78
CA ALA A 107 -3.80 -0.46 5.04
C ALA A 107 -3.81 -1.09 6.44
N GLU A 108 -4.19 -0.35 7.48
CA GLU A 108 -4.39 -0.88 8.83
C GLU A 108 -5.47 -1.96 8.86
N SER A 109 -6.60 -1.72 8.18
CA SER A 109 -7.71 -2.68 8.13
C SER A 109 -7.37 -3.93 7.35
N PHE A 110 -6.57 -3.80 6.29
CA PHE A 110 -6.01 -4.92 5.57
C PHE A 110 -5.07 -5.74 6.45
N GLY A 111 -4.12 -5.11 7.15
CA GLY A 111 -3.20 -5.82 8.06
C GLY A 111 -3.93 -6.62 9.15
N GLU A 112 -4.99 -6.05 9.73
CA GLU A 112 -5.85 -6.75 10.70
C GLU A 112 -6.68 -7.86 10.06
N TRP A 113 -7.23 -7.63 8.86
CA TRP A 113 -7.99 -8.65 8.13
C TRP A 113 -7.13 -9.89 7.89
N VAL A 114 -5.88 -9.68 7.47
CA VAL A 114 -4.90 -10.75 7.30
C VAL A 114 -4.64 -11.49 8.59
N ALA A 115 -4.34 -10.78 9.67
CA ALA A 115 -4.06 -11.39 10.96
C ALA A 115 -5.18 -12.37 11.35
N GLY A 116 -6.42 -11.95 11.15
CA GLY A 116 -7.61 -12.78 11.38
C GLY A 116 -7.70 -13.99 10.45
N GLU A 117 -7.38 -13.87 9.17
CA GLU A 117 -7.35 -15.02 8.24
C GLU A 117 -6.26 -16.03 8.63
N LEU A 118 -5.08 -15.57 9.07
CA LEU A 118 -4.01 -16.45 9.52
C LEU A 118 -4.35 -17.18 10.81
N GLU A 119 -5.03 -16.50 11.73
CA GLU A 119 -5.51 -17.10 12.97
C GLU A 119 -6.56 -18.18 12.70
N LYS A 120 -7.50 -17.93 11.76
CA LYS A 120 -8.48 -18.94 11.32
C LYS A 120 -7.80 -20.17 10.68
N GLU A 121 -6.75 -19.96 9.89
CA GLU A 121 -6.03 -21.07 9.22
C GLU A 121 -5.17 -21.89 10.18
N SER A 122 -4.52 -21.25 11.16
CA SER A 122 -3.55 -21.91 12.04
C SER A 122 -4.13 -22.35 13.39
N GLY A 123 -5.30 -21.83 13.78
CA GLY A 123 -5.92 -22.08 15.08
C GLY A 123 -5.20 -21.39 16.26
N ALA A 124 -4.25 -20.50 15.98
CA ALA A 124 -3.51 -19.74 16.99
C ALA A 124 -3.25 -18.31 16.48
N ALA A 125 -3.06 -17.38 17.41
CA ALA A 125 -2.70 -16.01 17.05
C ALA A 125 -1.41 -15.99 16.23
N ALA A 126 -1.43 -15.30 15.08
CA ALA A 126 -0.27 -15.19 14.20
C ALA A 126 0.86 -14.43 14.93
N ALA A 127 2.04 -15.06 15.05
CA ALA A 127 3.18 -14.48 15.79
C ALA A 127 3.71 -13.17 15.16
N ALA A 128 3.64 -13.03 13.83
CA ALA A 128 3.90 -11.77 13.12
C ALA A 128 3.30 -11.84 11.71
N VAL A 129 2.46 -10.86 11.35
CA VAL A 129 1.99 -10.68 9.98
C VAL A 129 3.09 -9.96 9.19
N ARG A 130 3.52 -10.55 8.09
CA ARG A 130 4.50 -9.95 7.18
C ARG A 130 3.78 -9.48 5.93
N VAL A 131 4.14 -8.31 5.40
CA VAL A 131 3.46 -7.67 4.27
C VAL A 131 4.49 -7.05 3.35
N SER A 132 4.32 -7.20 2.04
CA SER A 132 5.25 -6.66 1.05
C SER A 132 4.57 -5.58 0.22
N LEU A 133 5.18 -4.40 0.07
CA LEU A 133 4.65 -3.33 -0.77
C LEU A 133 5.48 -3.22 -2.05
N GLY A 134 4.79 -3.25 -3.20
CA GLY A 134 5.30 -2.82 -4.49
C GLY A 134 4.52 -1.59 -4.98
N ARG A 135 5.21 -0.70 -5.70
CA ARG A 135 4.59 0.51 -6.27
C ARG A 135 5.00 0.71 -7.72
N ASP A 136 4.11 1.26 -8.51
CA ASP A 136 4.46 1.74 -9.85
C ASP A 136 5.15 3.14 -9.76
N PRO A 137 5.59 3.74 -10.88
CA PRO A 137 6.37 4.98 -10.85
C PRO A 137 5.53 6.25 -10.63
N ARG A 138 4.21 6.16 -10.45
CA ARG A 138 3.34 7.33 -10.27
C ARG A 138 3.86 8.27 -9.19
N ILE A 139 3.74 9.57 -9.47
CA ILE A 139 4.24 10.63 -8.59
C ILE A 139 3.55 10.69 -7.21
N SER A 140 2.32 10.19 -7.09
CA SER A 140 1.64 10.00 -5.79
C SER A 140 2.17 8.81 -4.98
N GLY A 141 2.99 7.96 -5.59
CA GLY A 141 3.51 6.72 -4.99
C GLY A 141 4.28 6.92 -3.68
N PRO A 142 5.26 7.83 -3.59
CA PRO A 142 6.03 8.01 -2.34
C PRO A 142 5.17 8.40 -1.14
N ILE A 143 4.26 9.37 -1.31
CA ILE A 143 3.43 9.87 -0.20
C ILE A 143 2.38 8.84 0.25
N LEU A 144 1.75 8.15 -0.70
CA LEU A 144 0.77 7.11 -0.37
C LEU A 144 1.46 5.85 0.22
N SER A 145 2.71 5.55 -0.15
CA SER A 145 3.47 4.43 0.43
C SER A 145 3.75 4.67 1.91
N ALA A 146 4.09 5.91 2.29
CA ALA A 146 4.25 6.28 3.69
C ALA A 146 2.97 6.05 4.51
N ALA A 147 1.80 6.34 3.93
CA ALA A 147 0.52 6.05 4.57
C ALA A 147 0.24 4.54 4.69
N VAL A 148 0.57 3.75 3.66
CA VAL A 148 0.47 2.28 3.74
C VAL A 148 1.34 1.76 4.88
N PHE A 149 2.59 2.21 4.98
CA PHE A 149 3.51 1.78 6.02
C PHE A 149 3.04 2.16 7.42
N ALA A 150 2.49 3.36 7.58
CA ALA A 150 1.89 3.78 8.84
C ALA A 150 0.73 2.87 9.24
N GLY A 151 -0.20 2.59 8.31
CA GLY A 151 -1.37 1.74 8.55
C GLY A 151 -0.98 0.31 8.90
N LEU A 152 -0.11 -0.31 8.11
CA LEU A 152 0.43 -1.65 8.37
C LEU A 152 1.20 -1.72 9.71
N GLY A 153 1.98 -0.69 10.02
CA GLY A 153 2.68 -0.60 11.31
C GLY A 153 1.73 -0.50 12.50
N ARG A 154 0.56 0.12 12.34
CA ARG A 154 -0.50 0.13 13.37
C ARG A 154 -1.16 -1.23 13.56
N ALA A 155 -1.32 -1.99 12.49
CA ALA A 155 -1.81 -3.37 12.52
C ALA A 155 -0.77 -4.36 13.08
N GLY A 156 0.45 -3.90 13.43
CA GLY A 156 1.52 -4.75 13.96
C GLY A 156 2.24 -5.57 12.89
N CYS A 157 2.14 -5.19 11.61
CA CYS A 157 2.77 -5.93 10.52
C CYS A 157 4.27 -5.60 10.40
N GLU A 158 5.08 -6.59 10.03
CA GLU A 158 6.42 -6.37 9.46
C GLU A 158 6.29 -6.05 7.97
N ILE A 159 7.00 -5.01 7.52
CA ILE A 159 6.81 -4.47 6.17
C ILE A 159 8.09 -4.67 5.34
N PHE A 160 7.94 -5.16 4.12
CA PHE A 160 9.02 -5.34 3.14
C PHE A 160 8.76 -4.49 1.88
N ILE A 161 9.75 -3.73 1.43
CA ILE A 161 9.67 -2.93 0.20
C ILE A 161 10.34 -3.71 -0.92
N MET A 162 9.56 -4.05 -1.95
CA MET A 162 10.03 -4.84 -3.09
C MET A 162 10.66 -3.97 -4.18
N GLY A 163 10.45 -2.65 -4.15
CA GLY A 163 10.96 -1.69 -5.12
C GLY A 163 9.88 -0.94 -5.89
N LEU A 164 10.33 -0.15 -6.86
CA LEU A 164 9.51 0.18 -8.02
C LEU A 164 9.25 -1.14 -8.72
N GLU A 165 8.02 -1.33 -9.18
CA GLU A 165 7.66 -2.38 -10.15
C GLU A 165 7.54 -3.75 -9.50
N ILE A 166 6.33 -4.34 -9.54
CA ILE A 166 6.14 -5.74 -9.91
C ILE A 166 4.67 -6.20 -9.88
N TYR A 167 4.27 -6.80 -11.00
CA TYR A 167 3.59 -8.08 -11.02
C TYR A 167 4.64 -9.19 -10.89
N LEU A 168 4.61 -10.09 -9.91
CA LEU A 168 3.65 -11.16 -9.70
C LEU A 168 3.67 -11.53 -8.19
N ALA A 169 2.76 -10.97 -7.39
CA ALA A 169 2.61 -11.31 -5.97
C ALA A 169 2.38 -12.82 -5.75
N ILE A 170 1.84 -13.50 -6.77
CA ILE A 170 1.64 -14.95 -6.84
C ILE A 170 2.96 -15.71 -6.95
N TYR A 171 4.02 -15.14 -7.53
CA TYR A 171 5.34 -15.77 -7.60
C TYR A 171 6.04 -15.76 -6.23
N ILE A 172 6.02 -14.61 -5.54
CA ILE A 172 6.59 -14.46 -4.19
C ILE A 172 5.92 -15.43 -3.21
N ALA A 173 4.60 -15.57 -3.29
CA ALA A 173 3.83 -16.42 -2.40
C ALA A 173 4.13 -17.92 -2.51
N ASN A 174 4.60 -18.40 -3.66
CA ASN A 174 4.66 -19.83 -3.96
C ASN A 174 6.08 -20.42 -4.11
N PHE A 175 7.13 -19.61 -4.28
CA PHE A 175 8.41 -20.15 -4.81
C PHE A 175 9.71 -19.73 -4.11
N ASP A 176 9.69 -19.03 -2.97
CA ASP A 176 10.91 -18.78 -2.18
C ASP A 176 10.90 -19.51 -0.81
N PRO A 177 11.80 -20.50 -0.58
CA PRO A 177 11.95 -21.17 0.72
C PRO A 177 12.62 -20.30 1.80
N ILE A 178 13.09 -19.08 1.51
CA ILE A 178 13.77 -18.22 2.50
C ILE A 178 12.79 -17.50 3.44
N SER A 179 11.47 -17.65 3.29
CA SER A 179 10.61 -17.24 4.40
C SER A 179 9.15 -17.71 4.37
N PRO A 180 8.57 -18.05 5.53
CA PRO A 180 7.12 -18.11 5.72
C PRO A 180 6.51 -16.68 5.73
N ILE A 181 6.75 -15.90 4.68
CA ILE A 181 6.22 -14.54 4.51
C ILE A 181 4.93 -14.67 3.70
N PHE A 182 3.80 -14.59 4.40
CA PHE A 182 2.52 -14.26 3.80
C PHE A 182 2.70 -13.00 2.97
N THR A 183 2.81 -13.15 1.66
CA THR A 183 3.06 -11.99 0.80
C THR A 183 1.75 -11.34 0.50
N LEU A 184 1.54 -10.20 1.15
CA LEU A 184 0.41 -9.34 0.93
C LEU A 184 0.87 -8.15 0.14
N CYS A 185 0.70 -8.24 -1.18
CA CYS A 185 1.05 -7.14 -2.06
C CYS A 185 -0.11 -6.15 -2.06
N GLY A 186 -0.02 -5.11 -1.24
CA GLY A 186 -0.68 -3.85 -1.58
C GLY A 186 0.02 -3.34 -2.83
N ARG A 187 -0.60 -3.43 -4.02
CA ARG A 187 -0.01 -2.75 -5.19
C ARG A 187 -0.46 -1.33 -5.22
N MET A 188 0.48 -0.42 -5.06
CA MET A 188 0.20 0.98 -5.35
C MET A 188 0.28 1.24 -6.83
N THR A 189 -0.87 1.08 -7.48
CA THR A 189 -1.02 1.31 -8.90
C THR A 189 -2.48 1.55 -9.26
N ALA A 190 -2.70 2.37 -10.27
CA ALA A 190 -3.96 2.45 -10.99
C ALA A 190 -3.87 1.78 -12.37
N SER A 191 -2.86 0.92 -12.58
CA SER A 191 -2.60 0.18 -13.81
C SER A 191 -2.56 1.12 -15.02
N HIS A 192 -3.46 0.98 -16.00
CA HIS A 192 -3.53 1.83 -17.20
C HIS A 192 -4.14 3.24 -17.01
N LEU A 193 -4.57 3.63 -15.80
CA LEU A 193 -5.23 4.92 -15.62
C LEU A 193 -4.25 6.12 -15.70
N PRO A 194 -4.71 7.37 -15.93
CA PRO A 194 -3.83 8.55 -15.98
C PRO A 194 -3.03 8.79 -14.69
N TYR A 195 -1.92 9.52 -14.74
CA TYR A 195 -0.99 9.74 -13.62
C TYR A 195 -1.62 10.29 -12.33
N THR A 196 -2.75 10.99 -12.45
CA THR A 196 -3.56 11.53 -11.35
C THR A 196 -4.24 10.45 -10.51
N ARG A 197 -4.43 9.25 -11.05
CA ARG A 197 -5.01 8.10 -10.36
C ARG A 197 -3.97 7.27 -9.63
N ASN A 198 -4.38 6.66 -8.52
CA ASN A 198 -3.63 5.58 -7.89
C ASN A 198 -4.62 4.58 -7.25
N GLY A 199 -4.11 3.54 -6.61
CA GLY A 199 -4.95 2.50 -6.02
C GLY A 199 -4.18 1.55 -5.12
N LEU A 200 -4.91 0.58 -4.55
CA LEU A 200 -4.37 -0.56 -3.82
C LEU A 200 -5.00 -1.83 -4.39
N LYS A 201 -4.19 -2.73 -4.95
CA LYS A 201 -4.63 -4.11 -5.21
C LYS A 201 -4.20 -4.98 -4.03
N PHE A 202 -4.97 -6.01 -3.66
CA PHE A 202 -4.66 -6.86 -2.50
C PHE A 202 -4.48 -8.32 -2.92
N PHE A 203 -3.45 -8.99 -2.39
CA PHE A 203 -3.12 -10.39 -2.68
C PHE A 203 -2.81 -11.14 -1.41
N THR A 204 -3.14 -12.42 -1.33
CA THR A 204 -2.61 -13.36 -0.33
C THR A 204 -1.82 -14.47 -1.02
N LYS A 205 -1.33 -15.46 -0.25
CA LYS A 205 -0.75 -16.69 -0.83
C LYS A 205 -1.70 -17.43 -1.77
N LYS A 206 -3.01 -17.26 -1.59
CA LYS A 206 -4.06 -17.90 -2.39
C LYS A 206 -4.38 -17.13 -3.68
N GLY A 207 -3.76 -15.97 -3.91
CA GLY A 207 -4.03 -15.09 -5.05
C GLY A 207 -4.68 -13.78 -4.64
N GLY A 208 -5.25 -13.06 -5.62
CA GLY A 208 -5.95 -11.79 -5.41
C GLY A 208 -7.17 -11.95 -4.51
N LEU A 209 -7.48 -10.92 -3.72
CA LEU A 209 -8.71 -10.91 -2.92
C LEU A 209 -9.95 -10.79 -3.83
N THR A 210 -11.08 -11.26 -3.33
CA THR A 210 -12.38 -11.09 -3.99
C THR A 210 -13.03 -9.76 -3.59
N SER A 211 -14.00 -9.30 -4.37
CA SER A 211 -14.74 -8.05 -4.06
C SER A 211 -15.34 -8.05 -2.65
N PRO A 212 -16.00 -9.11 -2.15
CA PRO A 212 -16.53 -9.13 -0.79
C PRO A 212 -15.46 -9.03 0.30
N GLN A 213 -14.27 -9.59 0.07
CA GLN A 213 -13.16 -9.50 1.03
C GLN A 213 -12.62 -8.06 1.10
N VAL A 214 -12.56 -7.37 -0.04
CA VAL A 214 -12.13 -5.97 -0.11
C VAL A 214 -13.19 -5.04 0.48
N GLU A 215 -14.46 -5.34 0.27
CA GLU A 215 -15.59 -4.64 0.91
C GLU A 215 -15.47 -4.70 2.44
N GLU A 216 -15.20 -5.88 3.00
CA GLU A 216 -14.98 -6.06 4.43
C GLU A 216 -13.82 -5.20 4.96
N ILE A 217 -12.72 -5.13 4.21
CA ILE A 217 -11.56 -4.28 4.54
C ILE A 217 -11.96 -2.80 4.50
N CYS A 218 -12.65 -2.36 3.44
CA CYS A 218 -13.10 -0.99 3.27
C CYS A 218 -14.11 -0.57 4.34
N ASP A 219 -15.01 -1.45 4.78
CA ASP A 219 -15.97 -1.16 5.85
C ASP A 219 -15.31 -1.03 7.23
N ARG A 220 -14.28 -1.83 7.51
CA ARG A 220 -13.44 -1.65 8.71
C ARG A 220 -12.68 -0.33 8.63
N ALA A 221 -12.14 -0.01 7.46
CA ALA A 221 -11.38 1.23 7.22
C ALA A 221 -12.27 2.47 7.35
N ALA A 222 -13.49 2.43 6.81
CA ALA A 222 -14.48 3.50 6.88
C ALA A 222 -14.77 3.91 8.33
N ARG A 223 -15.02 2.93 9.20
CA ARG A 223 -15.24 3.17 10.64
C ARG A 223 -14.03 3.82 11.31
N LYS A 224 -12.82 3.34 11.02
CA LYS A 224 -11.58 3.93 11.58
C LYS A 224 -11.36 5.36 11.07
N TYR A 225 -11.63 5.59 9.80
CA TYR A 225 -11.46 6.87 9.15
C TYR A 225 -12.41 7.93 9.73
N ALA A 226 -13.69 7.61 9.85
CA ALA A 226 -14.70 8.50 10.40
C ALA A 226 -14.48 8.78 11.90
N ASN A 227 -14.17 7.75 12.71
CA ASN A 227 -13.87 7.92 14.14
C ASN A 227 -12.64 8.78 14.43
N ARG A 228 -11.74 8.91 13.45
CA ARG A 228 -10.52 9.74 13.55
C ARG A 228 -10.72 11.14 12.97
N LEU A 229 -11.92 11.46 12.46
CA LEU A 229 -12.22 12.72 11.75
C LEU A 229 -11.17 13.03 10.68
N ALA A 230 -10.80 12.04 9.87
CA ALA A 230 -9.74 12.11 8.86
C ALA A 230 -8.32 12.45 9.39
N LYS A 231 -8.10 12.48 10.71
CA LYS A 231 -6.77 12.62 11.32
C LYS A 231 -6.16 11.24 11.49
N VAL A 232 -5.37 10.83 10.52
CA VAL A 232 -4.53 9.65 10.69
C VAL A 232 -3.06 10.05 10.71
N SER A 233 -2.25 9.23 11.35
CA SER A 233 -0.87 9.57 11.65
C SER A 233 0.03 8.79 10.71
N THR A 234 0.63 9.47 9.74
CA THR A 234 1.67 8.89 8.87
C THR A 234 2.99 8.59 9.59
N ALA A 235 3.04 8.73 10.92
CA ALA A 235 4.18 8.33 11.73
C ALA A 235 4.46 6.82 11.58
N LEU A 236 5.66 6.51 11.07
CA LEU A 236 6.13 5.15 10.91
C LEU A 236 6.45 4.54 12.28
N ARG A 237 5.59 3.63 12.74
CA ARG A 237 5.82 2.84 13.97
C ARG A 237 6.81 1.70 13.75
N VAL A 238 6.83 1.18 12.52
CA VAL A 238 7.69 0.08 12.09
C VAL A 238 8.43 0.54 10.84
N LEU A 239 9.76 0.39 10.84
CA LEU A 239 10.57 0.75 9.68
C LEU A 239 10.48 -0.38 8.64
N PRO A 240 10.10 -0.09 7.38
CA PRO A 240 10.05 -1.10 6.34
C PRO A 240 11.46 -1.56 5.92
N LYS A 241 11.60 -2.85 5.59
CA LYS A 241 12.86 -3.47 5.16
C LYS A 241 12.89 -3.54 3.64
N LYS A 242 13.96 -3.05 2.99
CA LYS A 242 14.11 -3.21 1.53
C LYS A 242 14.59 -4.61 1.19
N VAL A 243 14.09 -5.18 0.09
CA VAL A 243 14.55 -6.46 -0.46
C VAL A 243 14.83 -6.33 -1.95
N ASP A 244 15.82 -7.05 -2.44
CA ASP A 244 16.15 -7.11 -3.87
C ASP A 244 15.27 -8.15 -4.59
N PHE A 245 14.01 -7.77 -4.79
CA PHE A 245 13.05 -8.67 -5.41
C PHE A 245 13.19 -8.75 -6.94
N MET A 246 13.49 -7.62 -7.59
CA MET A 246 13.60 -7.53 -9.04
C MET A 246 14.64 -8.51 -9.61
N SER A 247 15.82 -8.60 -8.98
CA SER A 247 16.86 -9.53 -9.42
C SER A 247 16.40 -10.99 -9.36
N ALA A 248 15.69 -11.36 -8.28
CA ALA A 248 15.15 -12.71 -8.10
C ALA A 248 14.03 -13.00 -9.13
N TYR A 249 13.14 -12.05 -9.36
CA TYR A 249 12.05 -12.16 -10.31
C TYR A 249 12.54 -12.26 -11.77
N ALA A 250 13.47 -11.38 -12.18
CA ALA A 250 14.07 -11.43 -13.50
C ALA A 250 14.77 -12.78 -13.73
N LYS A 251 15.52 -13.28 -12.74
CA LYS A 251 16.13 -14.62 -12.80
C LYS A 251 15.09 -15.72 -12.98
N HIS A 252 13.95 -15.62 -12.29
CA HIS A 252 12.88 -16.58 -12.43
C HIS A 252 12.26 -16.57 -13.83
N LEU A 253 11.93 -15.39 -14.37
CA LEU A 253 11.42 -15.25 -15.74
C LEU A 253 12.37 -15.88 -16.75
N ARG A 254 13.68 -15.61 -16.62
CA ARG A 254 14.70 -16.26 -17.45
C ARG A 254 14.66 -17.77 -17.33
N ASN A 255 14.57 -18.32 -16.11
CA ASN A 255 14.48 -19.76 -15.91
C ASN A 255 13.24 -20.37 -16.56
N ILE A 256 12.06 -19.75 -16.44
CA ILE A 256 10.85 -20.19 -17.12
C ILE A 256 11.08 -20.22 -18.63
N ILE A 257 11.58 -19.12 -19.22
CA ILE A 257 11.76 -19.03 -20.66
C ILE A 257 12.75 -20.09 -21.15
N LYS A 258 13.89 -20.25 -20.49
CA LYS A 258 14.88 -21.30 -20.81
C LYS A 258 14.29 -22.69 -20.75
N GLN A 259 13.53 -23.02 -19.70
CA GLN A 259 12.90 -24.33 -19.53
C GLN A 259 11.80 -24.59 -20.57
N ARG A 260 11.01 -23.58 -20.92
CA ARG A 260 9.90 -23.72 -21.87
C ARG A 260 10.36 -23.75 -23.32
N VAL A 261 11.36 -22.94 -23.67
CA VAL A 261 11.96 -22.98 -25.02
C VAL A 261 12.82 -24.24 -25.17
N ASN A 262 13.58 -24.60 -24.13
CA ASN A 262 14.44 -25.79 -24.08
C ASN A 262 15.32 -25.95 -25.33
N HIS A 263 15.96 -24.86 -25.76
CA HIS A 263 16.74 -24.84 -26.99
C HIS A 263 17.91 -25.84 -26.89
N PRO A 264 18.13 -26.74 -27.87
CA PRO A 264 19.09 -27.84 -27.75
C PRO A 264 20.56 -27.38 -27.69
N LEU A 265 20.90 -26.30 -28.40
CA LEU A 265 22.28 -25.76 -28.46
C LEU A 265 22.51 -24.49 -27.64
N HIS A 266 21.49 -23.63 -27.49
CA HIS A 266 21.56 -22.33 -26.84
C HIS A 266 20.62 -22.25 -25.64
N TYR A 267 20.72 -23.21 -24.71
CA TYR A 267 19.81 -23.29 -23.56
C TYR A 267 19.83 -22.01 -22.68
N ASP A 268 21.00 -21.40 -22.49
CA ASP A 268 21.16 -20.19 -21.68
C ASP A 268 20.75 -18.91 -22.41
N THR A 269 20.87 -18.90 -23.74
CA THR A 269 20.55 -17.76 -24.62
C THR A 269 19.57 -18.17 -25.73
N PRO A 270 18.37 -18.66 -25.37
CA PRO A 270 17.44 -19.25 -26.33
C PRO A 270 16.83 -18.23 -27.31
N LEU A 271 17.02 -16.93 -27.06
CA LEU A 271 16.54 -15.84 -27.89
C LEU A 271 17.66 -15.22 -28.76
N GLN A 272 18.83 -15.87 -28.82
CA GLN A 272 19.93 -15.40 -29.66
C GLN A 272 19.51 -15.25 -31.12
N GLY A 273 19.81 -14.08 -31.70
CA GLY A 273 19.50 -13.75 -33.08
C GLY A 273 18.13 -13.11 -33.30
N PHE A 274 17.30 -12.98 -32.25
CA PHE A 274 16.06 -12.22 -32.30
C PHE A 274 16.28 -10.79 -31.80
N GLN A 275 15.74 -9.81 -32.54
CA GLN A 275 15.61 -8.45 -32.07
C GLN A 275 14.18 -8.22 -31.56
N ILE A 276 14.04 -7.89 -30.27
CA ILE A 276 12.75 -7.78 -29.59
C ILE A 276 12.66 -6.39 -28.95
N ILE A 277 11.73 -5.58 -29.45
CA ILE A 277 11.50 -4.23 -28.96
C ILE A 277 10.49 -4.27 -27.82
N VAL A 278 10.83 -3.59 -26.71
CA VAL A 278 9.90 -3.36 -25.60
C VAL A 278 9.55 -1.89 -25.56
N ASN A 279 8.26 -1.58 -25.49
CA ASN A 279 7.76 -0.28 -25.13
C ASN A 279 7.18 -0.32 -23.71
N ALA A 280 7.89 0.31 -22.77
CA ALA A 280 7.45 0.36 -21.38
C ALA A 280 6.57 1.59 -21.06
N GLY A 281 6.43 2.55 -21.99
CA GLY A 281 5.62 3.76 -21.81
C GLY A 281 6.00 4.63 -20.60
N ASN A 282 7.22 4.53 -20.09
CA ASN A 282 7.65 5.06 -18.78
C ASN A 282 6.94 4.47 -17.55
N GLY A 283 6.20 3.39 -17.75
CA GLY A 283 5.75 2.50 -16.70
C GLY A 283 6.84 1.52 -16.29
N SER A 284 6.40 0.37 -15.78
CA SER A 284 7.26 -0.55 -15.07
C SER A 284 7.91 -1.65 -15.92
N GLY A 285 7.84 -1.54 -17.24
CA GLY A 285 8.29 -2.59 -18.15
C GLY A 285 9.79 -2.59 -18.42
N GLY A 286 10.51 -1.56 -17.97
CA GLY A 286 11.89 -1.29 -18.39
C GLY A 286 12.86 -2.43 -18.08
N PHE A 287 12.76 -3.02 -16.89
CA PHE A 287 13.63 -4.12 -16.44
C PHE A 287 13.61 -5.33 -17.39
N PHE A 288 12.49 -5.57 -18.08
CA PHE A 288 12.33 -6.74 -18.96
C PHE A 288 13.34 -6.73 -20.12
N THR A 289 13.77 -5.55 -20.58
CA THR A 289 14.78 -5.42 -21.63
C THR A 289 16.14 -5.94 -21.20
N TRP A 290 16.73 -5.35 -20.15
CA TRP A 290 18.12 -5.60 -19.76
C TRP A 290 18.28 -6.77 -18.81
N ASP A 291 17.31 -7.00 -17.92
CA ASP A 291 17.41 -8.06 -16.92
C ASP A 291 16.82 -9.38 -17.41
N VAL A 292 16.03 -9.38 -18.49
CA VAL A 292 15.41 -10.60 -19.04
C VAL A 292 15.85 -10.86 -20.48
N LEU A 293 15.47 -10.01 -21.43
CA LEU A 293 15.69 -10.26 -22.87
C LEU A 293 17.18 -10.30 -23.25
N ASP A 294 17.95 -9.28 -22.88
CA ASP A 294 19.39 -9.20 -23.12
C ASP A 294 20.14 -10.43 -22.57
N LYS A 295 19.83 -10.81 -21.33
CA LYS A 295 20.44 -11.98 -20.67
C LYS A 295 20.05 -13.31 -21.31
N LEU A 296 18.97 -13.36 -22.09
CA LEU A 296 18.54 -14.53 -22.87
C LEU A 296 19.04 -14.48 -24.32
N GLY A 297 19.88 -13.49 -24.66
CA GLY A 297 20.53 -13.36 -25.96
C GLY A 297 19.74 -12.57 -27.01
N ALA A 298 18.55 -12.04 -26.69
CA ALA A 298 17.83 -11.16 -27.59
C ALA A 298 18.52 -9.80 -27.68
N ASP A 299 18.39 -9.12 -28.82
CA ASP A 299 18.78 -7.73 -28.98
C ASP A 299 17.59 -6.80 -28.67
N PRO A 300 17.61 -6.03 -27.56
CA PRO A 300 16.54 -5.08 -27.25
C PRO A 300 16.72 -3.70 -27.90
N PHE A 301 17.70 -3.52 -28.79
CA PHE A 301 17.95 -2.24 -29.46
C PHE A 301 16.69 -1.72 -30.17
N GLY A 302 16.40 -0.43 -30.01
CA GLY A 302 15.17 0.20 -30.51
C GLY A 302 14.00 0.20 -29.53
N SER A 303 14.17 -0.38 -28.33
CA SER A 303 13.17 -0.33 -27.25
C SER A 303 12.85 1.11 -26.79
N LEU A 304 11.59 1.33 -26.39
CA LEU A 304 11.01 2.64 -26.17
C LEU A 304 10.70 2.88 -24.69
N HIS A 305 10.96 4.11 -24.24
CA HIS A 305 10.45 4.66 -22.98
C HIS A 305 10.72 3.80 -21.74
N LEU A 306 11.93 3.23 -21.65
CA LEU A 306 12.32 2.25 -20.64
C LEU A 306 12.52 2.82 -19.23
N ASN A 307 12.86 4.10 -19.12
CA ASN A 307 13.10 4.74 -17.82
C ASN A 307 11.76 5.13 -17.19
N PRO A 308 11.48 4.70 -15.94
CA PRO A 308 10.23 5.03 -15.28
C PRO A 308 10.07 6.53 -15.06
N ASP A 309 8.92 7.07 -15.46
CA ASP A 309 8.50 8.46 -15.25
C ASP A 309 6.99 8.45 -14.97
N GLY A 310 6.63 8.75 -13.72
CA GLY A 310 5.26 8.72 -13.23
C GLY A 310 4.31 9.75 -13.85
N MET A 311 4.81 10.67 -14.70
CA MET A 311 3.99 11.59 -15.49
C MET A 311 3.57 10.99 -16.85
N PHE A 312 4.19 9.88 -17.27
CA PHE A 312 3.94 9.21 -18.55
C PHE A 312 3.98 10.16 -19.76
N PRO A 313 5.12 10.85 -20.01
CA PRO A 313 5.19 11.97 -20.96
C PRO A 313 5.01 11.59 -22.43
N ASN A 314 5.14 10.31 -22.79
CA ASN A 314 5.12 9.86 -24.18
C ASN A 314 3.73 9.38 -24.61
N HIS A 315 3.16 8.43 -23.86
CA HIS A 315 1.80 7.94 -24.02
C HIS A 315 1.35 7.29 -22.72
N ILE A 316 0.05 7.01 -22.59
CA ILE A 316 -0.45 6.22 -21.47
C ILE A 316 0.12 4.79 -21.58
N PRO A 317 0.74 4.22 -20.53
CA PRO A 317 1.26 2.85 -20.57
C PRO A 317 0.08 1.87 -20.51
N ASN A 318 -0.47 1.56 -21.68
CA ASN A 318 -1.59 0.67 -21.86
C ASN A 318 -1.47 -0.03 -23.23
N PRO A 319 -1.40 -1.37 -23.30
CA PRO A 319 -1.28 -2.08 -24.57
C PRO A 319 -2.52 -1.96 -25.48
N GLU A 320 -3.66 -1.47 -24.96
CA GLU A 320 -4.84 -1.16 -25.77
C GLU A 320 -4.82 0.28 -26.33
N ASP A 321 -3.87 1.10 -25.90
CA ASP A 321 -3.73 2.47 -26.40
C ASP A 321 -3.16 2.48 -27.83
N LYS A 322 -3.88 3.18 -28.73
CA LYS A 322 -3.53 3.21 -30.15
C LYS A 322 -2.20 3.91 -30.42
N ILE A 323 -1.85 4.91 -29.61
CA ILE A 323 -0.58 5.64 -29.76
C ILE A 323 0.56 4.73 -29.31
N ALA A 324 0.43 4.09 -28.15
CA ALA A 324 1.39 3.11 -27.64
C ALA A 324 1.67 2.00 -28.66
N MET A 325 0.62 1.39 -29.23
CA MET A 325 0.75 0.35 -30.24
C MET A 325 1.36 0.87 -31.55
N SER A 326 0.93 2.04 -32.04
CA SER A 326 1.47 2.62 -33.28
C SER A 326 2.95 2.99 -33.16
N MET A 327 3.39 3.51 -32.01
CA MET A 327 4.80 3.80 -31.74
C MET A 327 5.64 2.53 -31.73
N THR A 328 5.15 1.47 -31.09
CA THR A 328 5.83 0.17 -31.05
C THR A 328 5.93 -0.46 -32.44
N GLN A 329 4.84 -0.46 -33.21
CA GLN A 329 4.85 -0.93 -34.60
C GLN A 329 5.86 -0.15 -35.45
N SER A 330 5.91 1.17 -35.29
CA SER A 330 6.86 2.02 -36.02
C SER A 330 8.30 1.67 -35.65
N ALA A 331 8.59 1.46 -34.36
CA ALA A 331 9.93 1.06 -33.91
C ALA A 331 10.33 -0.32 -34.45
N VAL A 332 9.40 -1.29 -34.48
CA VAL A 332 9.64 -2.62 -35.08
C VAL A 332 10.02 -2.48 -36.55
N LEU A 333 9.22 -1.74 -37.33
CA LEU A 333 9.46 -1.55 -38.76
C LEU A 333 10.77 -0.78 -39.05
N GLN A 334 11.08 0.24 -38.24
CA GLN A 334 12.29 1.05 -38.43
C GLN A 334 13.57 0.28 -38.12
N ASN A 335 13.53 -0.62 -37.14
CA ASN A 335 14.69 -1.43 -36.74
C ASN A 335 14.78 -2.78 -37.46
N ASN A 336 13.73 -3.16 -38.22
CA ASN A 336 13.55 -4.53 -38.74
C ASN A 336 13.57 -5.58 -37.62
N ALA A 337 12.97 -5.25 -36.48
CA ALA A 337 12.89 -6.17 -35.34
C ALA A 337 11.89 -7.31 -35.62
N ASP A 338 12.09 -8.45 -34.95
CA ASP A 338 11.24 -9.64 -35.11
C ASP A 338 9.92 -9.53 -34.34
N LEU A 339 9.93 -8.76 -33.23
CA LEU A 339 8.79 -8.64 -32.32
C LEU A 339 8.76 -7.29 -31.61
N GLY A 340 7.56 -6.77 -31.37
CA GLY A 340 7.31 -5.65 -30.46
C GLY A 340 6.47 -6.11 -29.27
N ILE A 341 6.75 -5.59 -28.07
CA ILE A 341 5.98 -5.85 -26.86
C ILE A 341 5.65 -4.51 -26.22
N VAL A 342 4.39 -4.28 -25.88
CA VAL A 342 3.93 -3.09 -25.14
C VAL A 342 3.46 -3.54 -23.76
N PHE A 343 3.98 -2.95 -22.70
CA PHE A 343 3.49 -3.21 -21.34
C PHE A 343 2.56 -2.11 -20.85
N ASP A 344 1.66 -2.47 -19.95
CA ASP A 344 0.97 -1.49 -19.12
C ASP A 344 1.83 -1.06 -17.92
N THR A 345 1.35 -0.06 -17.16
CA THR A 345 2.15 0.60 -16.12
C THR A 345 2.71 -0.35 -15.06
N ASP A 346 1.96 -1.39 -14.66
CA ASP A 346 2.34 -2.36 -13.63
C ASP A 346 2.76 -3.73 -14.18
N VAL A 347 2.90 -3.85 -15.51
CA VAL A 347 3.38 -5.06 -16.22
C VAL A 347 2.51 -6.29 -15.98
N ASP A 348 1.20 -6.06 -15.81
CA ASP A 348 0.21 -7.13 -15.67
C ASP A 348 -0.46 -7.51 -16.97
N ARG A 349 -0.32 -6.63 -17.97
CA ARG A 349 -0.80 -6.82 -19.34
C ARG A 349 0.30 -6.48 -20.32
N SER A 350 0.29 -7.22 -21.42
CA SER A 350 1.15 -6.99 -22.57
C SER A 350 0.35 -7.03 -23.86
N GLY A 351 0.71 -6.16 -24.80
CA GLY A 351 0.32 -6.21 -26.20
C GLY A 351 1.51 -6.67 -27.03
N VAL A 352 1.24 -7.37 -28.13
CA VAL A 352 2.24 -7.89 -29.07
C VAL A 352 1.87 -7.46 -30.47
#